data_AF-A0A6B2IYK8-F1
#
_entry.id   AF-A0A6B2IYK8-F1
#
_cell.length_a   1.000
_cell.length_b   1.000
_cell.length_c   1.000
_cell.angle_alpha   90.00
_cell.angle_beta   90.00
_cell.angle_gamma   90.00
#
_symmetry.space_group_name_H-M   'P 1'
#
loop_
_entity.id
_entity.type
_entity.pdbx_description
1 polymer ?
#
loop_
_entity_poly.entity_id
_entity_poly.type
_entity_poly.pdbx_seq_one_letter_code
_entity_poly.pdbx_strand_id
1 'polypeptide(L)' 'MAWISVQQRLPRTFNRVWVITDTGQQTTAYVKSDGEWFINCDRIRATGAIVLRWRE' A
#
# COMPACT_ATOMS: atom_id res chain seq x y z
N MET A 1 11.03 8.42 7.80
CA MET A 1 10.66 7.11 8.37
C MET A 1 11.09 6.00 7.41
N ALA A 2 11.44 4.83 7.93
CA ALA A 2 11.87 3.69 7.13
C ALA A 2 10.68 2.98 6.46
N TRP A 3 10.93 2.32 5.33
CA TRP A 3 9.96 1.45 4.68
C TRP A 3 9.74 0.17 5.49
N ILE A 4 8.49 -0.22 5.70
CA ILE A 4 8.08 -1.41 6.44
C ILE A 4 7.51 -2.43 5.45
N SER A 5 8.01 -3.67 5.48
CA SER A 5 7.48 -4.76 4.65
C SER A 5 6.05 -5.13 5.07
N VAL A 6 5.18 -5.40 4.10
CA VAL A 6 3.83 -5.92 4.38
C VAL A 6 3.86 -7.27 5.12
N GLN A 7 4.94 -8.04 4.97
CA GLN A 7 5.17 -9.29 5.71
C GLN A 7 5.50 -9.06 7.18
N GLN A 8 6.02 -7.89 7.53
CA GLN A 8 6.36 -7.56 8.91
C GLN A 8 5.13 -7.06 9.68
N ARG A 9 4.39 -6.11 9.12
CA ARG A 9 3.12 -5.61 9.66
C ARG A 9 2.38 -4.74 8.65
N LEU A 10 1.09 -4.56 8.89
CA LEU A 10 0.23 -3.61 8.18
C LEU A 10 0.07 -2.30 8.99
N PRO A 11 -0.22 -1.17 8.33
CA PRO A 11 -0.65 0.05 9.02
C PRO A 11 -2.02 -0.15 9.69
N ARG A 12 -2.46 0.83 10.48
CA ARG A 12 -3.86 0.86 10.95
C ARG A 12 -4.80 0.94 9.74
N THR A 13 -5.92 0.21 9.80
CA THR A 13 -6.96 0.24 8.77
C THR A 13 -7.45 1.67 8.52
N PHE A 14 -7.73 1.98 7.26
CA PHE A 14 -8.14 3.30 6.78
C PHE A 14 -7.14 4.44 7.01
N ASN A 15 -5.93 4.15 7.51
CA ASN A 15 -4.86 5.15 7.57
C ASN A 15 -4.14 5.24 6.21
N ARG A 16 -4.09 6.43 5.63
CA ARG A 16 -3.43 6.68 4.34
C ARG A 16 -1.92 6.76 4.54
N VAL A 17 -1.21 5.86 3.87
CA VAL A 17 0.25 5.74 3.94
C VAL A 17 0.84 5.78 2.53
N TRP A 18 2.14 6.08 2.44
CA TRP A 18 2.90 5.88 1.21
C TRP A 18 3.23 4.41 1.03
N VAL A 19 3.10 3.91 -0.20
CA VAL A 19 3.41 2.52 -0.56
C VAL A 19 4.36 2.47 -1.75
N ILE A 20 5.13 1.38 -1.83
CA ILE A 20 5.84 0.97 -3.05
C ILE A 20 5.31 -0.38 -3.52
N THR A 21 5.00 -0.48 -4.81
CA THR A 21 4.45 -1.69 -5.43
C THR A 21 5.53 -2.59 -6.02
N ASP A 22 5.14 -3.79 -6.40
CA ASP A 22 5.92 -4.75 -7.19
C ASP A 22 6.37 -4.21 -8.56
N THR A 23 5.59 -3.30 -9.13
CA THR A 23 5.91 -2.55 -10.36
C THR A 23 6.83 -1.34 -10.12
N GLY A 24 7.33 -1.14 -8.90
CA GLY A 24 8.21 -0.03 -8.54
C GLY A 24 7.51 1.33 -8.43
N GLN A 25 6.19 1.39 -8.58
CA GLN A 25 5.42 2.62 -8.45
C GLN A 25 5.29 3.02 -6.98
N GLN A 26 5.42 4.31 -6.69
CA GLN A 26 5.14 4.85 -5.37
C GLN A 26 3.86 5.68 -5.40
N THR A 27 2.94 5.39 -4.50
CA THR A 27 1.65 6.07 -4.42
C THR A 27 1.11 6.02 -3.00
N THR A 28 -0.09 6.56 -2.78
CA THR A 28 -0.78 6.42 -1.49
C THR A 28 -1.76 5.27 -1.53
N ALA A 29 -1.93 4.60 -0.40
CA ALA A 29 -2.88 3.53 -0.22
C ALA A 29 -3.28 3.44 1.26
N TYR A 30 -4.32 2.65 1.54
CA TYR A 30 -4.70 2.28 2.90
C TYR A 30 -5.14 0.81 2.92
N VAL A 31 -5.14 0.21 4.11
CA VAL A 31 -5.69 -1.14 4.32
C VAL A 31 -7.16 -1.03 4.69
N LYS A 32 -8.04 -1.77 4.01
CA LYS A 32 -9.48 -1.86 4.31
C LYS A 32 -9.72 -2.70 5.57
N SER A 33 -10.97 -2.76 6.03
CA SER A 33 -11.37 -3.60 7.17
C SER A 33 -11.20 -5.11 6.94
N ASP A 34 -11.17 -5.54 5.68
CA ASP A 34 -10.94 -6.93 5.27
C ASP A 34 -9.44 -7.30 5.17
N GLY A 35 -8.54 -6.36 5.45
CA GLY A 35 -7.09 -6.55 5.37
C GLY A 35 -6.50 -6.37 3.97
N GLU A 36 -7.32 -6.13 2.94
CA GLU A 36 -6.83 -5.86 1.60
C GLU A 36 -6.37 -4.42 1.43
N TRP A 37 -5.38 -4.22 0.56
CA TRP A 37 -4.91 -2.89 0.18
C TRP A 37 -5.86 -2.22 -0.81
N PHE A 38 -6.17 -0.95 -0.58
CA PHE A 38 -6.77 -0.07 -1.56
C PHE A 38 -5.74 0.95 -2.03
N ILE A 39 -5.29 0.82 -3.28
CA ILE A 39 -4.40 1.80 -3.92
C ILE A 39 -5.24 2.98 -4.41
N ASN A 40 -4.88 4.20 -3.98
CA ASN A 40 -5.67 5.40 -4.26
C ASN A 40 -5.55 5.86 -5.72
N CYS A 41 -4.46 5.52 -6.41
CA CYS A 41 -4.31 5.82 -7.82
C CYS A 41 -5.00 4.75 -8.67
N ASP A 42 -6.13 5.11 -9.30
CA ASP A 42 -6.91 4.20 -10.13
C ASP A 42 -6.10 3.58 -11.28
N ARG A 43 -5.20 4.36 -11.90
CA ARG A 43 -4.32 3.87 -12.98
C ARG A 43 -3.41 2.74 -12.49
N ILE A 44 -2.82 2.86 -11.30
CA ILE A 44 -1.95 1.84 -10.71
C ILE A 44 -2.79 0.66 -10.23
N ARG A 45 -3.95 0.93 -9.61
CA ARG A 45 -4.87 -0.12 -9.14
C ARG A 45 -5.35 -1.00 -10.30
N ALA A 46 -5.65 -0.40 -11.45
CA ALA A 46 -6.11 -1.10 -12.65
C ALA A 46 -5.07 -2.06 -13.24
N THR A 47 -3.78 -1.93 -12.90
CA THR A 47 -2.75 -2.88 -13.35
C THR A 47 -2.67 -4.14 -12.48
N GLY A 48 -3.43 -4.22 -11.38
CA GLY A 48 -3.31 -5.29 -10.40
C GLY A 48 -2.02 -5.21 -9.57
N ALA A 49 -1.41 -4.03 -9.45
CA ALA A 49 -0.18 -3.84 -8.68
C ALA A 49 -0.36 -4.24 -7.20
N ILE A 50 0.66 -4.86 -6.63
CA ILE A 50 0.66 -5.39 -5.26
C ILE A 50 1.57 -4.52 -4.39
N VAL A 51 1.11 -4.16 -3.19
CA VAL A 51 1.92 -3.39 -2.23
C VAL A 51 2.97 -4.28 -1.58
N LEU A 52 4.24 -3.87 -1.66
CA LEU A 52 5.37 -4.59 -1.04
C LEU A 52 5.79 -3.96 0.29
N ARG A 53 5.85 -2.63 0.34
CA ARG A 53 6.26 -1.89 1.54
C ARG A 53 5.43 -0.62 1.71
N TRP A 54 5.34 -0.15 2.94
CA TRP A 54 4.67 1.10 3.29
C TRP A 54 5.48 1.96 4.26
N ARG A 55 5.15 3.25 4.36
CA ARG A 55 5.66 4.19 5.37
C ARG A 55 4.60 5.25 5.65
N GLU A 56 4.58 5.80 6.86
CA GLU A 56 3.73 6.96 7.18
C GLU A 56 4.11 8.19 6.36
#